data_AF-A0A842PJ66-F1
#
_entry.id   AF-A0A842PJ66-F1
#
_cell.length_a   1.000
_cell.length_b   1.000
_cell.length_c   1.000
_cell.angle_alpha   90.00
_cell.angle_beta   90.00
_cell.angle_gamma   90.00
#
_symmetry.space_group_name_H-M   'P 1'
#
loop_
_entity.id
_entity.type
_entity.pdbx_description
1 polymer ?
#
loop_
_entity_poly.entity_id
_entity_poly.type
_entity_poly.pdbx_seq_one_letter_code
_entity_poly.pdbx_strand_id
1 'polypeptide(L)'
;IDDGSCILGGTGITVTVGGGSWDQEISWSIVQEDGGIIVDGTTGSIDLCMGNGCYTFVMNDSYGDGWNGAIYTIISSVSGEVIDSGDLDSAASGDGSYYGEDTFCISGGEPDVPGCTDTTACNYDSTATLDDGSCDYESCSCPNDVNGDGSITVADLLIVLSEFGCTSACTADVDGDGSVTVTDVLLVLSAFGSLC
;
A
#
# COMPACT_ATOMS: atom_id res chain seq x y z
N ILE A 1 -13.98 -28.83 -20.13
CA ILE A 1 -14.96 -27.72 -20.10
C ILE A 1 -15.22 -27.51 -18.62
N ASP A 2 -14.56 -26.50 -18.07
CA ASP A 2 -14.86 -25.98 -16.74
C ASP A 2 -16.22 -25.28 -16.86
N ASP A 3 -17.18 -25.66 -16.03
CA ASP A 3 -18.56 -25.17 -16.06
C ASP A 3 -18.80 -24.08 -15.01
N GLY A 4 -17.73 -23.50 -14.45
CA GLY A 4 -17.81 -22.45 -13.45
C GLY A 4 -18.25 -22.94 -12.07
N SER A 5 -18.34 -24.26 -11.84
CA SER A 5 -18.86 -24.82 -10.60
C SER A 5 -17.86 -24.82 -9.43
N CYS A 6 -16.60 -24.41 -9.64
CA CYS A 6 -15.53 -24.25 -8.63
C CYS A 6 -15.48 -25.33 -7.52
N ILE A 7 -15.75 -26.58 -7.90
CA ILE A 7 -15.99 -27.73 -7.01
C ILE A 7 -14.72 -28.26 -6.32
N LEU A 8 -13.55 -27.70 -6.63
CA LEU A 8 -12.25 -28.13 -6.12
C LEU A 8 -11.47 -27.04 -5.36
N GLY A 9 -12.15 -25.97 -4.94
CA GLY A 9 -11.54 -24.89 -4.15
C GLY A 9 -11.01 -23.76 -5.04
N GLY A 10 -11.86 -22.77 -5.25
CA GLY A 10 -11.57 -21.52 -5.96
C GLY A 10 -12.78 -20.57 -5.82
N THR A 11 -12.57 -19.30 -6.11
CA THR A 11 -13.62 -18.30 -6.17
C THR A 11 -14.11 -18.20 -7.61
N GLY A 12 -15.42 -18.36 -7.81
CA GLY A 12 -16.04 -18.18 -9.12
C GLY A 12 -16.14 -16.71 -9.46
N ILE A 13 -15.66 -16.33 -10.64
CA ILE A 13 -15.79 -14.99 -11.19
C ILE A 13 -16.44 -15.05 -12.58
N THR A 14 -17.13 -13.98 -12.93
CA THR A 14 -17.66 -13.73 -14.27
C THR A 14 -16.95 -12.50 -14.82
N VAL A 15 -16.21 -12.67 -15.91
CA VAL A 15 -15.56 -11.59 -16.64
C VAL A 15 -16.44 -11.24 -17.83
N THR A 16 -16.80 -9.96 -17.97
CA THR A 16 -17.57 -9.45 -19.10
C THR A 16 -16.81 -8.31 -19.76
N VAL A 17 -16.62 -8.38 -21.07
CA VAL A 17 -15.90 -7.36 -21.85
C VAL A 17 -16.71 -6.96 -23.08
N GLY A 18 -16.79 -5.66 -23.36
CA GLY A 18 -17.42 -5.12 -24.57
C GLY A 18 -18.38 -3.97 -24.27
N GLY A 19 -19.36 -3.77 -25.16
CA GLY A 19 -20.34 -2.70 -25.04
C GLY A 19 -19.90 -1.36 -25.66
N GLY A 20 -18.76 -1.36 -26.36
CA GLY A 20 -18.22 -0.22 -27.08
C GLY A 20 -18.64 -0.20 -28.55
N SER A 21 -18.03 0.73 -29.30
CA SER A 21 -18.35 0.90 -30.72
C SER A 21 -17.69 -0.16 -31.62
N TRP A 22 -16.56 -0.74 -31.19
CA TRP A 22 -15.70 -1.60 -32.00
C TRP A 22 -15.25 -2.87 -31.26
N ASP A 23 -16.21 -3.60 -30.72
CA ASP A 23 -16.01 -4.83 -29.94
C ASP A 23 -15.18 -5.94 -30.65
N GLN A 24 -14.95 -5.86 -31.96
CA GLN A 24 -14.13 -6.83 -32.70
C GLN A 24 -12.62 -6.57 -32.59
N GLU A 25 -12.22 -5.38 -32.14
CA GLU A 25 -10.82 -4.94 -32.06
C GLU A 25 -10.18 -5.29 -30.72
N ILE A 26 -11.03 -5.68 -29.76
CA ILE A 26 -10.72 -5.94 -28.37
C ILE A 26 -10.23 -7.36 -28.15
N SER A 27 -9.08 -7.47 -27.49
CA SER A 27 -8.60 -8.72 -26.89
C SER A 27 -8.02 -8.47 -25.51
N TRP A 28 -8.07 -9.48 -24.65
CA TRP A 28 -7.60 -9.36 -23.27
C TRP A 28 -7.05 -10.69 -22.76
N SER A 29 -6.26 -10.62 -21.69
CA SER A 29 -5.78 -11.80 -20.97
C SER A 29 -5.66 -11.54 -19.48
N ILE A 30 -5.94 -12.54 -18.66
CA ILE A 30 -5.65 -12.51 -17.23
C ILE A 30 -4.34 -13.25 -16.97
N VAL A 31 -3.42 -12.59 -16.29
CA VAL A 31 -2.06 -13.07 -16.05
C VAL A 31 -1.79 -13.13 -14.54
N GLN A 32 -1.05 -14.16 -14.11
CA GLN A 32 -0.53 -14.28 -12.74
C GLN A 32 0.71 -13.40 -12.54
N GLU A 33 1.09 -13.19 -11.28
CA GLU A 33 2.30 -12.46 -10.90
C GLU A 33 3.60 -13.01 -11.52
N ASP A 34 3.65 -14.32 -11.82
CA ASP A 34 4.81 -14.96 -12.46
C ASP A 34 4.86 -14.80 -14.00
N GLY A 35 3.89 -14.07 -14.58
CA GLY A 35 3.74 -13.87 -16.01
C GLY A 35 3.01 -15.01 -16.73
N GLY A 36 2.51 -16.01 -16.02
CA GLY A 36 1.70 -17.08 -16.58
C GLY A 36 0.29 -16.60 -16.97
N ILE A 37 -0.08 -16.77 -18.25
CA ILE A 37 -1.44 -16.49 -18.72
C ILE A 37 -2.40 -17.56 -18.20
N ILE A 38 -3.45 -17.14 -17.51
CA ILE A 38 -4.53 -18.02 -17.04
C ILE A 38 -5.55 -18.22 -18.15
N VAL A 39 -5.96 -17.12 -18.77
CA VAL A 39 -7.00 -17.11 -19.81
C VAL A 39 -6.82 -15.91 -20.73
N ASP A 40 -7.21 -16.09 -21.98
CA ASP A 40 -7.35 -15.05 -23.00
C ASP A 40 -8.79 -14.99 -23.51
N GLY A 41 -9.19 -13.83 -24.00
CA GLY A 41 -10.53 -13.63 -24.52
C GLY A 41 -10.68 -12.44 -25.45
N THR A 42 -11.86 -12.37 -26.04
CA THR A 42 -12.38 -11.22 -26.79
C THR A 42 -13.61 -10.68 -26.06
N THR A 43 -14.43 -9.87 -26.73
CA THR A 43 -15.71 -9.44 -26.18
C THR A 43 -16.67 -10.61 -25.93
N GLY A 44 -17.53 -10.44 -24.93
CA GLY A 44 -18.42 -11.46 -24.41
C GLY A 44 -18.31 -11.62 -22.90
N SER A 45 -18.86 -12.72 -22.40
CA SER A 45 -18.84 -13.05 -20.98
C SER A 45 -18.34 -14.48 -20.79
N ILE A 46 -17.47 -14.68 -19.80
CA ILE A 46 -16.89 -15.97 -19.45
C ILE A 46 -16.85 -16.14 -17.94
N ASP A 47 -17.25 -17.32 -17.47
CA ASP A 47 -17.14 -17.72 -16.08
C ASP A 47 -15.84 -18.50 -15.86
N LEU A 48 -15.13 -18.16 -14.79
CA LEU A 48 -13.82 -18.72 -14.44
C LEU A 48 -13.78 -19.09 -12.97
N CYS A 49 -13.03 -20.14 -12.65
CA CYS A 49 -12.69 -20.48 -11.28
C CYS A 49 -11.23 -20.16 -11.03
N MET A 50 -10.99 -19.15 -10.19
CA MET A 50 -9.65 -18.66 -9.89
C MET A 50 -9.35 -18.76 -8.39
N GLY A 51 -8.08 -18.91 -8.05
CA GLY A 51 -7.64 -18.89 -6.66
C GLY A 51 -7.79 -17.50 -6.03
N ASN A 52 -7.60 -17.43 -4.71
CA ASN A 52 -7.35 -16.14 -4.08
C ASN A 52 -5.96 -15.65 -4.50
N GLY A 53 -5.83 -14.35 -4.71
CA GLY A 53 -4.61 -13.72 -5.18
C GLY A 53 -4.91 -12.51 -6.07
N CYS A 54 -3.85 -11.80 -6.43
CA CYS A 54 -3.90 -10.68 -7.35
C CYS A 54 -3.46 -11.11 -8.75
N TYR A 55 -4.13 -10.54 -9.75
CA TYR A 55 -3.96 -10.87 -11.15
C TYR A 55 -3.93 -9.59 -11.97
N THR A 56 -3.21 -9.65 -13.09
CA THR A 56 -3.15 -8.54 -14.04
C THR A 56 -4.15 -8.78 -15.17
N PHE A 57 -5.04 -7.82 -15.38
CA PHE A 57 -5.94 -7.78 -16.52
C PHE A 57 -5.28 -6.98 -17.64
N VAL A 58 -4.76 -7.71 -18.64
CA VAL A 58 -4.08 -7.13 -19.80
C VAL A 58 -5.10 -6.89 -20.90
N MET A 59 -5.12 -5.68 -21.43
CA MET A 59 -6.06 -5.19 -22.42
C MET A 59 -5.30 -4.82 -23.68
N ASN A 60 -5.84 -5.17 -24.85
CA ASN A 60 -5.26 -4.82 -26.13
C ASN A 60 -6.35 -4.35 -27.10
N ASP A 61 -5.96 -3.43 -27.98
CA ASP A 61 -6.75 -2.97 -29.10
C ASP A 61 -5.93 -3.07 -30.39
N SER A 62 -6.47 -3.77 -31.39
CA SER A 62 -5.72 -4.05 -32.64
C SER A 62 -5.49 -2.82 -33.54
N TYR A 63 -6.25 -1.75 -33.37
CA TYR A 63 -6.17 -0.52 -34.14
C TYR A 63 -5.49 0.62 -33.39
N GLY A 64 -5.38 0.50 -32.06
CA GLY A 64 -4.58 1.40 -31.24
C GLY A 64 -5.21 2.77 -31.07
N ASP A 65 -6.54 2.85 -31.00
CA ASP A 65 -7.28 4.08 -30.74
C ASP A 65 -8.16 4.01 -29.48
N GLY A 66 -7.94 2.99 -28.64
CA GLY A 66 -8.67 2.77 -27.40
C GLY A 66 -9.88 1.86 -27.57
N TRP A 67 -10.58 1.58 -26.49
CA TRP A 67 -11.73 0.67 -26.51
C TRP A 67 -13.05 1.36 -26.88
N ASN A 68 -13.01 2.67 -27.14
CA ASN A 68 -14.12 3.44 -27.71
C ASN A 68 -15.44 3.24 -26.94
N GLY A 69 -15.34 3.23 -25.60
CA GLY A 69 -16.44 3.07 -24.66
C GLY A 69 -16.79 1.63 -24.27
N ALA A 70 -16.05 0.63 -24.74
CA ALA A 70 -16.12 -0.70 -24.15
C ALA A 70 -15.43 -0.73 -22.78
N ILE A 71 -15.94 -1.56 -21.89
CA ILE A 71 -15.39 -1.77 -20.55
C ILE A 71 -15.19 -3.27 -20.31
N TYR A 72 -14.36 -3.60 -19.33
CA TYR A 72 -14.42 -4.88 -18.66
C TYR A 72 -15.11 -4.75 -17.30
N THR A 73 -15.74 -5.83 -16.85
CA THR A 73 -16.29 -5.94 -15.50
C THR A 73 -16.07 -7.36 -14.99
N ILE A 74 -15.50 -7.46 -13.80
CA ILE A 74 -15.23 -8.72 -13.11
C ILE A 74 -16.14 -8.77 -11.89
N ILE A 75 -17.00 -9.79 -11.82
CA ILE A 75 -17.99 -9.96 -10.75
C ILE A 75 -17.78 -11.31 -10.09
N SER A 76 -17.91 -11.38 -8.77
CA SER A 76 -18.02 -12.65 -8.06
C SER A 76 -19.29 -13.38 -8.49
N SER A 77 -19.17 -14.56 -9.09
CA SER A 77 -20.33 -15.34 -9.54
C SER A 77 -21.13 -15.93 -8.35
N VAL A 78 -20.56 -15.88 -7.15
CA VAL A 78 -21.19 -16.36 -5.91
C VAL A 78 -21.94 -15.22 -5.18
N SER A 79 -21.29 -14.07 -4.97
CA SER A 79 -21.90 -12.94 -4.23
C SER A 79 -22.59 -11.91 -5.12
N GLY A 80 -22.26 -11.86 -6.40
CA GLY A 80 -22.71 -10.82 -7.33
C GLY A 80 -22.03 -9.46 -7.14
N GLU A 81 -21.00 -9.40 -6.30
CA GLU A 81 -20.22 -8.19 -6.05
C GLU A 81 -19.24 -7.91 -7.19
N VAL A 82 -19.09 -6.64 -7.57
CA VAL A 82 -18.07 -6.21 -8.54
C VAL A 82 -16.71 -6.27 -7.84
N ILE A 83 -15.82 -7.10 -8.37
CA ILE A 83 -14.43 -7.22 -7.92
C ILE A 83 -13.60 -6.09 -8.54
N ASP A 84 -13.77 -5.86 -9.84
CA ASP A 84 -13.11 -4.76 -10.55
C ASP A 84 -13.84 -4.40 -11.85
N SER A 85 -13.59 -3.20 -12.36
CA SER A 85 -14.09 -2.73 -13.64
C SER A 85 -13.25 -1.57 -14.17
N GLY A 86 -12.99 -1.56 -15.48
CA GLY A 86 -12.21 -0.51 -16.12
C GLY A 86 -12.31 -0.56 -17.64
N ASP A 87 -11.45 0.18 -18.31
CA ASP A 87 -11.29 0.21 -19.76
C ASP A 87 -9.83 0.40 -20.15
N LEU A 88 -9.52 0.16 -21.43
CA LEU A 88 -8.18 0.33 -21.97
C LEU A 88 -7.72 1.79 -21.90
N ASP A 89 -8.63 2.74 -22.18
CA ASP A 89 -8.33 4.16 -22.32
C ASP A 89 -7.83 4.80 -21.01
N SER A 90 -8.19 4.23 -19.86
CA SER A 90 -7.87 4.71 -18.52
C SER A 90 -7.11 3.71 -17.65
N ALA A 91 -6.54 2.66 -18.26
CA ALA A 91 -5.78 1.62 -17.58
C ALA A 91 -4.67 2.20 -16.66
N ALA A 92 -4.43 1.55 -15.53
CA ALA A 92 -3.45 1.95 -14.52
C ALA A 92 -2.01 1.98 -15.06
N SER A 93 -1.71 1.13 -16.05
CA SER A 93 -0.48 1.13 -16.82
C SER A 93 -0.78 0.91 -18.30
N GLY A 94 0.06 1.44 -19.20
CA GLY A 94 -0.12 1.27 -20.65
C GLY A 94 -0.02 2.57 -21.43
N ASP A 95 -0.41 2.52 -22.71
CA ASP A 95 -0.45 3.68 -23.60
C ASP A 95 -1.86 4.29 -23.76
N GLY A 96 -2.87 3.64 -23.18
CA GLY A 96 -4.26 4.08 -23.25
C GLY A 96 -4.87 4.00 -24.64
N SER A 97 -4.28 3.22 -25.55
CA SER A 97 -4.72 3.17 -26.95
C SER A 97 -4.57 1.80 -27.59
N TYR A 98 -3.39 1.18 -27.55
CA TYR A 98 -3.12 -0.16 -28.07
C TYR A 98 -3.04 -1.20 -26.96
N TYR A 99 -2.55 -0.81 -25.79
CA TYR A 99 -2.26 -1.73 -24.70
C TYR A 99 -2.40 -1.06 -23.33
N GLY A 100 -2.94 -1.82 -22.38
CA GLY A 100 -3.12 -1.39 -21.00
C GLY A 100 -3.19 -2.55 -20.04
N GLU A 101 -2.90 -2.28 -18.78
CA GLU A 101 -2.93 -3.24 -17.68
C GLU A 101 -3.59 -2.62 -16.46
N ASP A 102 -4.52 -3.39 -15.89
CA ASP A 102 -5.08 -3.16 -14.56
C ASP A 102 -4.75 -4.34 -13.65
N THR A 103 -4.84 -4.15 -12.34
CA THR A 103 -4.63 -5.20 -11.35
C THR A 103 -5.87 -5.35 -10.50
N PHE A 104 -6.38 -6.58 -10.41
CA PHE A 104 -7.51 -6.92 -9.55
C PHE A 104 -7.16 -8.09 -8.64
N CYS A 105 -7.79 -8.15 -7.46
CA CYS A 105 -7.52 -9.19 -6.48
C CYS A 105 -8.80 -9.93 -6.08
N ILE A 106 -8.73 -11.25 -6.09
CA ILE A 106 -9.84 -12.13 -5.71
C ILE A 106 -9.71 -12.44 -4.21
N SER A 107 -10.77 -12.11 -3.46
CA SER A 107 -10.88 -12.15 -1.99
C SER A 107 -10.06 -11.07 -1.26
N GLY A 108 -10.56 -9.83 -1.23
CA GLY A 108 -10.22 -8.83 -0.21
C GLY A 108 -8.75 -8.41 -0.10
N GLY A 109 -7.91 -8.76 -1.07
CA GLY A 109 -6.59 -8.19 -1.23
C GLY A 109 -6.77 -6.78 -1.76
N GLU A 110 -6.92 -5.80 -0.87
CA GLU A 110 -6.41 -4.48 -1.23
C GLU A 110 -4.94 -4.67 -1.62
N PRO A 111 -4.42 -3.98 -2.65
CA PRO A 111 -3.02 -4.08 -2.99
C PRO A 111 -2.19 -3.85 -1.72
N ASP A 112 -1.23 -4.73 -1.46
CA ASP A 112 -0.35 -4.58 -0.31
C ASP A 112 0.29 -3.19 -0.40
N VAL A 113 -0.03 -2.31 0.55
CA VAL A 113 0.58 -1.00 0.72
C VAL A 113 1.75 -1.24 1.66
N PRO A 114 3.00 -1.30 1.16
CA PRO A 114 4.15 -1.57 2.00
C PRO A 114 4.44 -0.35 2.87
N GLY A 115 4.65 -0.57 4.16
CA GLY A 115 5.03 0.46 5.12
C GLY A 115 4.99 -0.04 6.55
N CYS A 116 5.28 0.81 7.52
CA CYS A 116 5.27 0.38 8.92
C CYS A 116 3.84 0.22 9.46
N THR A 117 3.47 -1.01 9.83
CA THR A 117 2.14 -1.34 10.38
C THR A 117 2.06 -1.27 11.91
N ASP A 118 3.19 -1.06 12.60
CA ASP A 118 3.24 -1.01 14.07
C ASP A 118 2.88 0.39 14.58
N THR A 119 1.77 0.50 15.31
CA THR A 119 1.26 1.77 15.87
C THR A 119 2.17 2.39 16.93
N THR A 120 3.19 1.67 17.38
CA THR A 120 4.19 2.15 18.34
C THR A 120 5.46 2.70 17.67
N ALA A 121 5.62 2.51 16.37
CA ALA A 121 6.73 3.07 15.60
C ALA A 121 6.49 4.54 15.24
N CYS A 122 7.58 5.28 15.11
CA CYS A 122 7.61 6.70 14.81
C CYS A 122 7.11 7.01 13.39
N ASN A 123 7.29 6.08 12.47
CA ASN A 123 6.86 6.16 11.08
C ASN A 123 5.66 5.25 10.77
N TYR A 124 4.81 4.95 11.77
CA TYR A 124 3.56 4.22 11.55
C TYR A 124 2.73 4.83 10.41
N ASP A 125 2.37 3.99 9.45
CA ASP A 125 1.51 4.35 8.32
C ASP A 125 0.17 3.61 8.45
N SER A 126 -0.90 4.36 8.69
CA SER A 126 -2.24 3.79 8.83
C SER A 126 -2.84 3.29 7.52
N THR A 127 -2.21 3.59 6.38
CA THR A 127 -2.56 3.05 5.07
C THR A 127 -1.77 1.81 4.71
N ALA A 128 -0.69 1.50 5.43
CA ALA A 128 0.09 0.28 5.21
C ALA A 128 -0.72 -0.96 5.58
N THR A 129 -0.81 -1.90 4.65
CA THR A 129 -1.46 -3.20 4.83
C THR A 129 -0.46 -4.35 4.93
N LEU A 130 0.82 -4.08 4.60
CA LEU A 130 1.93 -5.02 4.67
C LEU A 130 3.14 -4.36 5.33
N ASP A 131 3.67 -4.99 6.38
CA ASP A 131 4.93 -4.57 6.99
C ASP A 131 6.12 -4.85 6.06
N ASP A 132 6.80 -3.79 5.65
CA ASP A 132 7.99 -3.85 4.78
C ASP A 132 9.31 -3.86 5.58
N GLY A 133 9.22 -3.87 6.92
CA GLY A 133 10.37 -3.81 7.82
C GLY A 133 10.98 -2.42 7.95
N SER A 134 10.29 -1.37 7.49
CA SER A 134 10.74 0.02 7.61
C SER A 134 10.46 0.66 8.98
N CYS A 135 9.79 -0.04 9.91
CA CYS A 135 9.44 0.51 11.22
C CYS A 135 10.66 1.08 11.96
N ASP A 136 10.59 2.37 12.27
CA ASP A 136 11.57 3.13 13.01
C ASP A 136 11.00 3.42 14.40
N TYR A 137 11.71 2.97 15.44
CA TYR A 137 11.30 3.15 16.84
C TYR A 137 12.14 4.22 17.55
N GLU A 138 13.15 4.78 16.89
CA GLU A 138 14.12 5.69 17.52
C GLU A 138 13.93 7.14 17.08
N SER A 139 13.46 7.45 15.87
CA SER A 139 13.38 8.84 15.39
C SER A 139 12.39 9.75 16.14
N CYS A 140 11.39 9.18 16.82
CA CYS A 140 10.48 9.90 17.72
C CYS A 140 10.95 9.86 19.18
N SER A 141 11.99 9.08 19.48
CA SER A 141 12.73 9.21 20.73
C SER A 141 13.63 10.44 20.59
N CYS A 142 13.19 11.55 21.16
CA CYS A 142 13.99 12.75 21.32
C CYS A 142 14.27 13.00 22.80
N PRO A 143 15.20 12.25 23.43
CA PRO A 143 15.55 12.47 24.84
C PRO A 143 16.04 13.90 25.11
N ASN A 144 16.52 14.57 24.06
CA ASN A 144 17.04 15.93 24.10
C ASN A 144 15.96 17.03 24.01
N ASP A 145 14.74 16.69 23.58
CA ASP A 145 13.55 17.54 23.66
C ASP A 145 12.86 17.28 25.01
N VAL A 146 13.32 18.00 26.02
CA VAL A 146 12.97 17.73 27.43
C VAL A 146 11.58 18.28 27.74
N ASN A 147 11.11 19.28 26.99
CA ASN A 147 9.78 19.86 27.18
C ASN A 147 8.70 19.24 26.27
N GLY A 148 9.09 18.46 25.26
CA GLY A 148 8.21 17.77 24.32
C GLY A 148 7.53 18.71 23.31
N ASP A 149 8.17 19.81 22.94
CA ASP A 149 7.63 20.80 22.00
C ASP A 149 8.06 20.60 20.54
N GLY A 150 8.86 19.57 20.26
CA GLY A 150 9.38 19.23 18.93
C GLY A 150 10.60 20.05 18.54
N SER A 151 11.28 20.72 19.47
CA SER A 151 12.44 21.55 19.14
C SER A 151 13.48 21.58 20.25
N ILE A 152 14.72 21.20 19.93
CA ILE A 152 15.80 21.22 20.91
C ILE A 152 16.38 22.64 20.97
N THR A 153 16.00 23.40 21.99
CA THR A 153 16.34 24.81 22.13
C THR A 153 16.92 25.14 23.50
N VAL A 154 17.02 26.44 23.80
CA VAL A 154 17.42 26.89 25.13
C VAL A 154 16.39 26.48 26.18
N ALA A 155 15.12 26.25 25.80
CA ALA A 155 14.08 25.83 26.73
C ALA A 155 14.42 24.47 27.36
N ASP A 156 14.86 23.50 26.56
CA ASP A 156 15.27 22.16 26.99
C ASP A 156 16.51 22.22 27.87
N LEU A 157 17.50 22.99 27.44
CA LEU A 157 18.72 23.20 28.21
C LEU A 157 18.41 23.80 29.59
N LEU A 158 17.47 24.74 29.67
CA LEU A 158 17.07 25.34 30.94
C LEU A 158 16.39 24.32 31.87
N ILE A 159 15.70 23.31 31.33
CA ILE A 159 15.11 22.24 32.14
C ILE A 159 16.21 21.33 32.70
N VAL A 160 17.16 20.89 31.88
CA VAL A 160 18.33 20.11 32.35
C VAL A 160 19.11 20.85 33.43
N LEU A 161 19.35 22.15 33.22
CA LEU A 161 20.05 22.98 34.22
C LEU A 161 19.22 23.21 35.49
N SER A 162 17.89 23.15 35.42
CA SER A 162 17.02 23.27 36.60
C SER A 162 17.06 22.05 37.52
N GLU A 163 17.39 20.87 36.96
CA GLU A 163 17.50 19.61 37.70
C GLU A 163 18.97 19.16 37.91
N PHE A 164 19.96 20.00 37.60
CA PHE A 164 21.37 19.61 37.67
C PHE A 164 21.78 19.09 39.05
N GLY A 165 22.33 17.87 39.09
CA GLY A 165 22.68 17.16 40.32
C GLY A 165 21.53 16.33 40.92
N CYS A 166 20.39 16.22 40.25
CA CYS A 166 19.32 15.30 40.62
C CYS A 166 19.81 13.84 40.54
N THR A 167 19.35 12.98 41.46
CA THR A 167 19.72 11.55 41.57
C THR A 167 18.53 10.62 41.84
N SER A 168 17.30 11.14 41.75
CA SER A 168 16.08 10.36 41.95
C SER A 168 14.88 11.04 41.29
N ALA A 169 14.14 10.30 40.47
CA ALA A 169 12.93 10.78 39.77
C ALA A 169 13.16 12.06 38.95
N CYS A 170 14.31 12.13 38.27
CA CYS A 170 14.69 13.26 37.42
C CYS A 170 13.96 13.15 36.08
N THR A 171 13.39 14.25 35.61
CA THR A 171 12.74 14.31 34.29
C THR A 171 13.70 14.74 33.19
N ALA A 172 14.83 15.35 33.58
CA ALA A 172 15.87 15.81 32.67
C ALA A 172 17.12 14.90 32.63
N ASP A 173 16.96 13.63 32.99
CA ASP A 173 17.95 12.56 32.83
C ASP A 173 17.85 12.01 31.41
N VAL A 174 18.73 12.51 30.54
CA VAL A 174 18.65 12.38 29.09
C VAL A 174 19.31 11.08 28.61
N ASP A 175 20.34 10.59 29.30
CA ASP A 175 20.95 9.28 29.00
C ASP A 175 20.36 8.11 29.81
N GLY A 176 19.51 8.40 30.79
CA GLY A 176 18.83 7.39 31.60
C GLY A 176 19.74 6.71 32.61
N ASP A 177 20.86 7.33 33.00
CA ASP A 177 21.79 6.77 33.99
C ASP A 177 21.31 6.90 35.45
N GLY A 178 20.19 7.60 35.65
CA GLY A 178 19.56 7.86 36.93
C GLY A 178 19.97 9.18 37.59
N SER A 179 20.80 10.00 36.94
CA SER A 179 21.29 11.27 37.47
C SER A 179 21.36 12.37 36.40
N VAL A 180 21.09 13.62 36.79
CA VAL A 180 21.29 14.77 35.89
C VAL A 180 22.68 15.37 36.12
N THR A 181 23.56 15.25 35.14
CA THR A 181 24.96 15.65 35.21
C THR A 181 25.36 16.49 33.99
N VAL A 182 26.67 16.71 33.82
CA VAL A 182 27.20 17.38 32.63
C VAL A 182 26.98 16.55 31.36
N THR A 183 26.81 15.23 31.48
CA THR A 183 26.57 14.35 30.33
C THR A 183 25.23 14.71 29.68
N ASP A 184 24.17 14.89 30.46
CA ASP A 184 22.84 15.29 29.98
C ASP A 184 22.85 16.66 29.30
N VAL A 185 23.58 17.62 29.89
CA VAL A 185 23.78 18.95 29.30
C VAL A 185 24.47 18.84 27.94
N LEU A 186 25.50 17.99 27.82
CA LEU A 186 26.21 17.79 26.57
C LEU A 186 25.36 17.07 25.52
N LEU A 187 24.47 16.17 25.95
CA LEU A 187 23.53 15.51 25.04
C LEU A 187 22.56 16.52 24.44
N VAL A 188 21.92 17.38 25.24
CA VAL A 188 21.04 18.45 24.70
C VAL A 188 21.81 19.39 23.79
N LEU A 189 23.04 19.78 24.15
CA LEU A 189 23.87 20.64 23.32
C LEU A 189 24.35 19.97 22.02
N SER A 190 24.50 18.65 22.00
CA SER A 190 24.93 17.90 20.81
C SER A 190 23.90 17.91 19.68
N ALA A 191 22.63 18.11 20.03
CA ALA A 191 21.50 18.20 19.11
C ALA A 191 20.85 19.60 19.12
N PHE A 192 21.52 20.62 19.64
CA PHE A 192 20.94 21.96 19.77
C PHE A 192 20.56 22.56 18.41
N GLY A 193 19.30 23.01 18.29
CA GLY A 193 18.75 23.62 17.09
C GLY A 193 18.25 22.62 16.04
N SER A 194 18.25 21.31 16.32
CA SER A 194 17.52 20.35 15.48
C SER A 194 16.05 20.25 15.89
N LEU A 195 15.24 19.83 14.93
CA LEU A 195 13.84 19.50 15.15
C LEU A 195 13.71 18.06 15.65
N CYS A 196 12.64 17.86 16.40
CA CYS A 196 12.03 16.62 16.83
C CYS A 196 10.54 16.68 16.42
#